data_AF-C9SA27-F1
#
_entry.id   AF-C9SA27-F1
#
_cell.length_a   1.000
_cell.length_b   1.000
_cell.length_c   1.000
_cell.angle_alpha   90.00
_cell.angle_beta   90.00
_cell.angle_gamma   90.00
#
_symmetry.space_group_name_H-M   'P 1'
#
loop_
_entity.id
_entity.type
_entity.pdbx_description
1 polymer ?
#
loop_
_entity_poly.entity_id
_entity_poly.type
_entity_poly.pdbx_seq_one_letter_code
_entity_poly.pdbx_strand_id
1 'polypeptide(L)'
;MLTPRRALGRGGLCSHPYNAAALPVLKADFFRYLILLARGGIYSDIDTYAIRSALDWVPDRIPTTSIGLVIGIEADPDRPDWHDWYSRRIQFCQWTIQAKPGHPVLRDIVARITEETLRRVKAGQLSKVMDDNVVEFTGPAVWTDTVFDYLNDARYFDMAHSKGPIDWRNFTGMEQSKKVGDVVVLPITSFSPGVQQMGAKDDDDPMAFVKHEFEGTWKPEALRHIGENND
;
A
#
# COMPACT_ATOMS: atom_id res chain seq x y z
N MET A 1 47.80 15.20 16.51
CA MET A 1 47.17 13.91 16.14
C MET A 1 45.70 13.98 16.55
N LEU A 2 44.83 14.47 15.67
CA LEU A 2 43.37 14.49 15.88
C LEU A 2 42.75 14.25 14.51
N THR A 3 42.20 13.06 14.30
CA THR A 3 41.45 12.67 13.10
C THR A 3 40.08 13.36 13.13
N PRO A 4 39.62 13.97 12.01
CA PRO A 4 38.29 14.56 11.97
C PRO A 4 37.23 13.46 11.85
N ARG A 5 36.20 13.52 12.72
CA ARG A 5 34.99 12.72 12.61
C ARG A 5 34.28 13.06 11.29
N ARG A 6 34.10 12.07 10.41
CA ARG A 6 33.19 12.18 9.26
C ARG A 6 31.77 12.40 9.78
N ALA A 7 31.21 13.55 9.47
CA ALA A 7 29.78 13.81 9.59
C ALA A 7 29.02 12.82 8.69
N LEU A 8 28.14 11.99 9.28
CA LEU A 8 27.13 11.26 8.52
C LEU A 8 26.16 12.29 7.94
N GLY A 9 26.25 12.50 6.62
CA GLY A 9 25.35 13.37 5.88
C GLY A 9 23.90 12.89 5.96
N ARG A 10 22.98 13.84 6.13
CA ARG A 10 21.52 13.66 6.26
C ARG A 10 20.78 13.03 5.06
N GLY A 11 21.50 12.43 4.11
CA GLY A 11 20.93 11.80 2.90
C GLY A 11 21.14 10.29 2.79
N GLY A 12 21.80 9.62 3.75
CA GLY A 12 22.28 8.24 3.56
C GLY A 12 21.26 7.12 3.77
N LEU A 13 20.26 7.31 4.64
CA LEU A 13 19.47 6.19 5.16
C LEU A 13 18.50 5.62 4.10
N CYS A 14 17.91 6.47 3.26
CA CYS A 14 16.95 6.05 2.23
C CYS A 14 17.57 6.03 0.82
N SER A 15 18.66 6.76 0.57
CA SER A 15 19.33 6.78 -0.74
C SER A 15 20.03 5.45 -1.05
N HIS A 16 20.63 4.81 -0.06
CA HIS A 16 21.31 3.54 -0.26
C HIS A 16 20.33 2.40 -0.60
N PRO A 17 19.22 2.18 0.15
CA PRO A 17 18.20 1.21 -0.25
C PRO A 17 17.55 1.52 -1.61
N TYR A 18 17.22 2.78 -1.88
CA TYR A 18 16.62 3.20 -3.16
C TYR A 18 17.54 2.93 -4.36
N ASN A 19 18.84 3.22 -4.23
CA ASN A 19 19.81 2.94 -5.28
C ASN A 19 20.15 1.45 -5.39
N ALA A 20 20.04 0.70 -4.29
CA ALA A 20 20.28 -0.73 -4.25
C ALA A 20 19.12 -1.54 -4.87
N ALA A 21 17.89 -1.05 -4.86
CA ALA A 21 16.78 -1.69 -5.56
C ALA A 21 17.11 -1.84 -7.06
N ALA A 22 17.28 -3.07 -7.52
CA ALA A 22 17.74 -3.35 -8.87
C ALA A 22 16.65 -3.16 -9.94
N LEU A 23 15.37 -3.36 -9.56
CA LEU A 23 14.23 -3.27 -10.47
C LEU A 23 13.50 -1.93 -10.35
N PRO A 24 13.04 -1.33 -11.47
CA PRO A 24 12.25 -0.12 -11.47
C PRO A 24 11.00 -0.19 -10.57
N VAL A 25 10.33 -1.35 -10.51
CA VAL A 25 9.12 -1.56 -9.70
C VAL A 25 9.39 -1.43 -8.20
N LEU A 26 10.48 -2.01 -7.70
CA LEU A 26 10.90 -1.88 -6.29
C LEU A 26 11.21 -0.42 -5.93
N LYS A 27 11.79 0.33 -6.88
CA LYS A 27 12.05 1.76 -6.71
C LYS A 27 10.76 2.57 -6.69
N ALA A 28 9.80 2.25 -7.55
CA ALA A 28 8.50 2.92 -7.59
C ALA A 28 7.72 2.69 -6.29
N ASP A 29 7.61 1.42 -5.86
CA ASP A 29 6.98 1.04 -4.60
C ASP A 29 7.62 1.73 -3.40
N PHE A 30 8.95 1.74 -3.32
CA PHE A 30 9.61 2.40 -2.20
C PHE A 30 9.49 3.92 -2.27
N PHE A 31 9.53 4.50 -3.48
CA PHE A 31 9.40 5.93 -3.69
C PHE A 31 8.05 6.47 -3.21
N ARG A 32 6.94 5.78 -3.51
CA ARG A 32 5.61 6.24 -3.08
C ARG A 32 5.50 6.37 -1.56
N TYR A 33 6.10 5.44 -0.82
CA TYR A 33 6.15 5.54 0.65
C TYR A 33 7.06 6.67 1.11
N LEU A 34 8.23 6.84 0.50
CA LEU A 34 9.16 7.91 0.86
C LEU A 34 8.57 9.31 0.62
N ILE A 35 7.92 9.54 -0.52
CA ILE A 35 7.37 10.84 -0.86
C ILE A 35 6.20 11.21 0.05
N LEU A 36 5.30 10.25 0.32
CA LEU A 36 4.21 10.45 1.27
C LEU A 36 4.73 10.63 2.69
N LEU A 37 5.76 9.90 3.10
CA LEU A 37 6.36 10.07 4.42
C LEU A 37 6.91 11.50 4.58
N ALA A 38 7.61 12.00 3.56
CA ALA A 38 8.25 13.31 3.60
C ALA A 38 7.29 14.49 3.43
N ARG A 39 6.26 14.36 2.59
CA ARG A 39 5.40 15.47 2.17
C ARG A 39 3.90 15.27 2.44
N GLY A 40 3.46 14.04 2.70
CA GLY A 40 2.06 13.68 2.69
C GLY A 40 1.43 13.95 1.32
N GLY A 41 0.13 14.22 1.32
CA GLY A 41 -0.65 14.44 0.11
C GLY A 41 -1.21 13.14 -0.43
N ILE A 42 -1.38 13.08 -1.75
CA ILE A 42 -1.91 11.92 -2.47
C ILE A 42 -0.84 11.43 -3.43
N TYR A 43 -0.56 10.14 -3.37
CA TYR A 43 0.16 9.42 -4.40
C TYR A 43 -0.83 8.59 -5.20
N SER A 44 -0.64 8.54 -6.51
CA SER A 44 -1.37 7.68 -7.43
C SER A 44 -0.40 7.18 -8.52
N ASP A 45 -0.47 5.91 -8.91
CA ASP A 45 0.26 5.40 -10.07
C ASP A 45 -0.24 6.09 -11.37
N ILE A 46 0.61 6.09 -12.40
CA ILE A 46 0.42 6.93 -13.61
C ILE A 46 -0.74 6.46 -14.49
N ASP A 47 -1.10 5.18 -14.42
CA ASP A 47 -2.18 4.50 -15.11
C ASP A 47 -3.48 4.46 -14.28
N THR A 48 -3.66 5.47 -13.42
CA THR A 48 -4.86 5.66 -12.60
C THR A 48 -5.65 6.89 -13.04
N TYR A 49 -6.97 6.75 -13.16
CA TYR A 49 -7.92 7.84 -13.41
C TYR A 49 -8.72 8.19 -12.15
N ALA A 50 -8.85 9.50 -11.88
CA ALA A 50 -9.75 9.99 -10.84
C ALA A 50 -11.18 10.07 -11.38
N ILE A 51 -12.06 9.18 -10.91
CA ILE A 51 -13.51 9.23 -11.19
C ILE A 51 -14.16 10.32 -10.33
N ARG A 52 -13.69 10.47 -9.08
CA ARG A 52 -14.15 11.50 -8.15
C ARG A 52 -13.01 12.32 -7.58
N SER A 53 -13.33 13.55 -7.19
CA SER A 53 -12.40 14.41 -6.47
C SER A 53 -11.98 13.76 -5.15
N ALA A 54 -10.70 13.88 -4.80
CA ALA A 54 -10.20 13.42 -3.51
C ALA A 54 -10.82 14.14 -2.31
N LEU A 55 -11.49 15.28 -2.54
CA LEU A 55 -12.28 15.96 -1.53
C LEU A 55 -13.55 15.18 -1.15
N ASP A 56 -14.03 14.32 -2.04
CA ASP A 56 -15.29 13.58 -1.88
C ASP A 56 -15.09 12.15 -1.36
N TRP A 57 -13.84 11.70 -1.22
CA TRP A 57 -13.52 10.33 -0.80
C TRP A 57 -13.97 10.04 0.64
N VAL A 58 -13.93 11.06 1.49
CA VAL A 58 -14.29 10.94 2.90
C VAL A 58 -15.62 11.67 3.13
N PRO A 59 -16.64 11.01 3.72
CA PRO A 59 -17.90 11.68 4.03
C PRO A 59 -17.72 12.86 5.01
N ASP A 60 -18.44 13.97 4.77
CA ASP A 60 -18.38 15.21 5.58
C ASP A 60 -18.58 15.02 7.09
N ARG A 61 -19.27 13.95 7.48
CA ARG A 61 -19.47 13.57 8.89
C ARG A 61 -18.17 13.22 9.61
N ILE A 62 -17.08 12.92 8.89
CA ILE A 62 -15.77 12.61 9.45
C ILE A 62 -14.90 13.87 9.39
N PRO A 63 -14.53 14.46 10.54
CA PRO A 63 -13.68 15.65 10.55
C PRO A 63 -12.31 15.33 9.94
N THR A 64 -11.91 16.10 8.92
CA THR A 64 -10.62 15.93 8.21
C THR A 64 -9.41 16.07 9.14
N THR A 65 -9.53 16.86 10.21
CA THR A 65 -8.51 16.99 11.25
C THR A 65 -8.23 15.69 11.98
N SER A 66 -9.22 14.78 12.05
CA SER A 66 -9.15 13.47 12.71
C SER A 66 -8.59 12.34 11.83
N ILE A 67 -8.16 12.65 10.60
CA ILE A 67 -7.69 11.68 9.61
C ILE A 67 -6.19 11.87 9.39
N GLY A 68 -5.43 10.78 9.49
CA GLY A 68 -4.01 10.70 9.20
C GLY A 68 -3.70 9.95 7.90
N LEU A 69 -4.57 9.02 7.51
CA LEU A 69 -4.39 8.13 6.36
C LEU A 69 -5.75 7.76 5.75
N VAL A 70 -5.85 7.77 4.43
CA VAL A 70 -6.98 7.23 3.66
C VAL A 70 -6.44 6.22 2.65
N ILE A 71 -6.98 5.01 2.70
CA ILE A 71 -6.60 3.87 1.86
C ILE A 71 -7.85 3.15 1.36
N GLY A 72 -7.76 2.46 0.24
CA GLY A 72 -8.82 1.57 -0.27
C GLY A 72 -8.45 0.10 -0.17
N ILE A 73 -9.45 -0.76 -0.29
CA ILE A 73 -9.24 -2.19 -0.54
C ILE A 73 -8.94 -2.36 -2.04
N GLU A 74 -7.88 -3.09 -2.37
CA GLU A 74 -7.52 -3.46 -3.74
C GLU A 74 -8.12 -4.83 -4.11
N ALA A 75 -8.03 -5.79 -3.18
CA ALA A 75 -8.51 -7.15 -3.36
C ALA A 75 -9.13 -7.69 -2.06
N ASP A 76 -10.27 -8.39 -2.19
CA ASP A 76 -11.01 -9.05 -1.11
C ASP A 76 -11.52 -10.43 -1.59
N PRO A 77 -10.62 -11.37 -1.93
CA PRO A 77 -11.00 -12.67 -2.48
C PRO A 77 -11.80 -13.52 -1.49
N ASP A 78 -13.11 -13.61 -1.68
CA ASP A 78 -13.99 -14.47 -0.88
C ASP A 78 -14.17 -15.86 -1.51
N ARG A 79 -13.08 -16.63 -1.54
CA ARG A 79 -13.03 -18.00 -2.09
C ARG A 79 -12.08 -18.89 -1.27
N PRO A 80 -12.36 -20.20 -1.09
CA PRO A 80 -11.51 -21.07 -0.26
C PRO A 80 -10.04 -21.17 -0.71
N ASP A 81 -9.81 -21.08 -2.01
CA ASP A 81 -8.51 -21.15 -2.68
C ASP A 81 -7.85 -19.78 -2.89
N TRP A 82 -8.28 -18.74 -2.16
CA TRP A 82 -7.72 -17.39 -2.30
C TRP A 82 -6.19 -17.36 -2.16
N HIS A 83 -5.64 -18.21 -1.30
CA HIS A 83 -4.22 -18.28 -0.95
C HIS A 83 -3.33 -18.79 -2.09
N ASP A 84 -3.92 -19.42 -3.11
CA ASP A 84 -3.19 -19.84 -4.31
C ASP A 84 -2.92 -18.68 -5.27
N TRP A 85 -3.68 -17.58 -5.14
CA TRP A 85 -3.68 -16.46 -6.08
C TRP A 85 -3.35 -15.10 -5.44
N TYR A 86 -3.59 -14.97 -4.14
CA TYR A 86 -3.43 -13.73 -3.39
C TYR A 86 -2.56 -13.93 -2.16
N SER A 87 -1.68 -12.97 -1.90
CA SER A 87 -0.79 -13.00 -0.74
C SER A 87 -1.54 -12.87 0.58
N ARG A 88 -2.69 -12.19 0.60
CA ARG A 88 -3.48 -11.92 1.82
C ARG A 88 -4.98 -12.03 1.54
N ARG A 89 -5.77 -12.39 2.56
CA ARG A 89 -7.24 -12.50 2.44
C ARG A 89 -7.91 -11.17 2.09
N ILE A 90 -7.32 -10.05 2.50
CA ILE A 90 -7.58 -8.70 1.98
C ILE A 90 -6.23 -8.07 1.68
N GLN A 91 -6.16 -7.30 0.59
CA GLN A 91 -5.03 -6.42 0.30
C GLN A 91 -5.50 -4.98 0.22
N PHE A 92 -4.81 -4.10 0.94
CA PHE A 92 -5.02 -2.66 0.79
C PHE A 92 -4.30 -2.16 -0.45
N CYS A 93 -4.96 -1.25 -1.17
CA CYS A 93 -4.39 -0.56 -2.31
C CYS A 93 -3.16 0.25 -1.86
N GLN A 94 -2.08 0.06 -2.60
CA GLN A 94 -0.84 0.84 -2.45
C GLN A 94 -0.57 1.75 -3.66
N TRP A 95 -1.27 1.56 -4.78
CA TRP A 95 -1.08 2.36 -5.99
C TRP A 95 -1.86 3.69 -5.91
N THR A 96 -2.81 3.86 -4.99
CA THR A 96 -3.36 5.15 -4.56
C THR A 96 -3.42 5.25 -3.04
N ILE A 97 -2.82 6.29 -2.46
CA ILE A 97 -2.77 6.51 -1.00
C ILE A 97 -2.87 8.01 -0.71
N GLN A 98 -3.68 8.40 0.27
CA GLN A 98 -3.68 9.75 0.82
C GLN A 98 -3.19 9.73 2.26
N ALA A 99 -2.21 10.56 2.61
CA ALA A 99 -1.64 10.57 3.95
C ALA A 99 -1.20 11.97 4.42
N LYS A 100 -1.19 12.19 5.74
CA LYS A 100 -0.45 13.29 6.36
C LYS A 100 1.05 12.96 6.38
N PRO A 101 1.94 13.97 6.24
CA PRO A 101 3.38 13.75 6.35
C PRO A 101 3.72 13.15 7.71
N GLY A 102 4.66 12.20 7.73
CA GLY A 102 5.11 11.57 8.98
C GLY A 102 4.18 10.49 9.57
N HIS A 103 3.11 10.08 8.88
CA HIS A 103 2.18 9.07 9.40
C HIS A 103 2.91 7.77 9.84
N PRO A 104 2.60 7.18 11.02
CA PRO A 104 3.31 6.02 11.53
C PRO A 104 3.38 4.82 10.57
N VAL A 105 2.30 4.51 9.85
CA VAL A 105 2.30 3.44 8.83
C VAL A 105 3.41 3.67 7.79
N LEU A 106 3.55 4.90 7.29
CA LEU A 106 4.56 5.26 6.29
C LEU A 106 5.98 5.18 6.86
N ARG A 107 6.16 5.57 8.12
CA ARG A 107 7.46 5.44 8.79
C ARG A 107 7.83 3.96 8.94
N ASP A 108 6.89 3.14 9.36
CA ASP A 108 7.12 1.75 9.69
C ASP A 108 7.32 0.91 8.41
N ILE A 109 6.60 1.17 7.31
CA ILE A 109 6.85 0.49 6.01
C ILE A 109 8.22 0.88 5.44
N VAL A 110 8.59 2.15 5.52
CA VAL A 110 9.91 2.62 5.06
C VAL A 110 11.03 1.97 5.87
N ALA A 111 10.86 1.84 7.18
CA ALA A 111 11.81 1.16 8.05
C ALA A 111 11.95 -0.32 7.69
N ARG A 112 10.82 -1.05 7.54
CA ARG A 112 10.80 -2.47 7.16
C ARG A 112 11.52 -2.73 5.84
N ILE A 113 11.17 -1.97 4.80
CA ILE A 113 11.82 -2.10 3.49
C ILE A 113 13.32 -1.81 3.61
N THR A 114 13.70 -0.73 4.30
CA THR A 114 15.11 -0.34 4.46
C THR A 114 15.92 -1.40 5.20
N GLU A 115 15.43 -1.89 6.33
CA GLU A 115 16.10 -2.92 7.14
C GLU A 115 16.27 -4.22 6.35
N GLU A 116 15.22 -4.65 5.66
CA GLU A 116 15.25 -5.85 4.84
C GLU A 116 16.18 -5.69 3.62
N THR A 117 16.20 -4.52 2.97
CA THR A 117 17.19 -4.21 1.93
C THR A 117 18.61 -4.34 2.49
N LEU A 118 18.90 -3.70 3.62
CA LEU A 118 20.23 -3.72 4.24
C LEU A 118 20.65 -5.13 4.66
N ARG A 119 19.71 -5.94 5.18
CA ARG A 119 19.95 -7.35 5.52
C ARG A 119 20.34 -8.15 4.27
N ARG A 120 19.60 -8.01 3.17
CA ARG A 120 19.87 -8.70 1.89
C ARG A 120 21.19 -8.25 1.25
N VAL A 121 21.51 -6.95 1.32
CA VAL A 121 22.82 -6.42 0.88
C VAL A 121 23.95 -7.11 1.63
N LYS A 122 23.87 -7.16 2.97
CA LYS A 122 24.89 -7.82 3.79
C LYS A 122 25.02 -9.32 3.50
N ALA A 123 23.91 -9.97 3.15
CA ALA A 123 23.87 -11.39 2.80
C ALA A 123 24.26 -11.69 1.33
N GLY A 124 24.48 -10.67 0.49
CA GLY A 124 24.73 -10.86 -0.94
C GLY A 124 23.53 -11.43 -1.71
N GLN A 125 22.30 -11.23 -1.21
CA GLN A 125 21.07 -11.85 -1.73
C GLN A 125 20.21 -10.90 -2.58
N LEU A 126 20.70 -9.71 -2.90
CA LEU A 126 19.90 -8.66 -3.52
C LEU A 126 19.43 -9.01 -4.95
N SER A 127 20.23 -9.76 -5.71
CA SER A 127 19.87 -10.22 -7.06
C SER A 127 18.76 -11.29 -7.06
N LYS A 128 18.51 -11.98 -5.94
CA LYS A 128 17.42 -12.98 -5.82
C LYS A 128 16.03 -12.37 -5.59
N VAL A 129 15.94 -11.04 -5.46
CA VAL A 129 14.65 -10.31 -5.40
C VAL A 129 13.95 -10.34 -6.78
N MET A 130 14.67 -10.70 -7.84
CA MET A 130 14.23 -10.55 -9.22
C MET A 130 13.08 -11.46 -9.67
N ASP A 131 12.88 -12.62 -9.04
CA ASP A 131 11.92 -13.60 -9.58
C ASP A 131 10.56 -13.66 -8.86
N ASP A 132 10.47 -13.71 -7.52
CA ASP A 132 9.16 -14.09 -6.90
C ASP A 132 8.67 -13.28 -5.68
N ASN A 133 9.35 -12.20 -5.26
CA ASN A 133 9.07 -11.60 -3.94
C ASN A 133 8.81 -10.08 -3.92
N VAL A 134 8.51 -9.44 -5.07
CA VAL A 134 8.18 -8.01 -5.10
C VAL A 134 6.98 -7.70 -4.21
N VAL A 135 5.92 -8.51 -4.32
CA VAL A 135 4.67 -8.35 -3.57
C VAL A 135 4.90 -8.37 -2.06
N GLU A 136 5.75 -9.28 -1.58
CA GLU A 136 6.10 -9.46 -0.17
C GLU A 136 7.17 -8.48 0.33
N PHE A 137 7.94 -7.86 -0.56
CA PHE A 137 9.08 -7.03 -0.17
C PHE A 137 8.78 -5.53 -0.19
N THR A 138 8.20 -5.02 -1.26
CA THR A 138 7.84 -3.59 -1.39
C THR A 138 6.39 -3.38 -1.79
N GLY A 139 5.72 -4.44 -2.24
CA GLY A 139 4.39 -4.40 -2.80
C GLY A 139 3.25 -4.49 -1.78
N PRO A 140 2.06 -4.94 -2.22
CA PRO A 140 0.83 -4.75 -1.47
C PRO A 140 0.75 -5.65 -0.22
N ALA A 141 1.51 -6.75 -0.14
CA ALA A 141 1.46 -7.64 1.01
C ALA A 141 2.13 -7.01 2.25
N VAL A 142 3.38 -6.52 2.11
CA VAL A 142 4.07 -5.84 3.22
C VAL A 142 3.38 -4.54 3.62
N TRP A 143 2.77 -3.84 2.67
CA TRP A 143 1.94 -2.67 2.93
C TRP A 143 0.74 -3.03 3.80
N THR A 144 -0.01 -4.06 3.39
CA THR A 144 -1.19 -4.55 4.10
C THR A 144 -0.85 -4.96 5.53
N ASP A 145 0.23 -5.74 5.70
CA ASP A 145 0.69 -6.15 7.03
C ASP A 145 1.07 -4.94 7.89
N THR A 146 1.75 -3.95 7.31
CA THR A 146 2.15 -2.75 8.06
C THR A 146 0.95 -1.91 8.50
N VAL A 147 -0.11 -1.84 7.68
CA VAL A 147 -1.37 -1.19 8.08
C VAL A 147 -2.02 -1.96 9.23
N PHE A 148 -2.16 -3.28 9.13
CA PHE A 148 -2.75 -4.07 10.21
C PHE A 148 -1.94 -3.99 11.50
N ASP A 149 -0.60 -4.02 11.41
CA ASP A 149 0.27 -3.88 12.57
C ASP A 149 0.06 -2.53 13.26
N TYR A 150 -0.05 -1.43 12.49
CA TYR A 150 -0.38 -0.12 13.04
C TYR A 150 -1.73 -0.12 13.75
N LEU A 151 -2.78 -0.67 13.12
CA LEU A 151 -4.14 -0.71 13.69
C LEU A 151 -4.25 -1.56 14.96
N ASN A 152 -3.22 -2.36 15.28
CA ASN A 152 -3.14 -3.18 16.49
C ASN A 152 -2.01 -2.74 17.44
N ASP A 153 -1.44 -1.56 17.23
CA ASP A 153 -0.29 -1.08 17.98
C ASP A 153 -0.71 -0.32 19.25
N ALA A 154 -0.35 -0.88 20.41
CA ALA A 154 -0.63 -0.29 21.72
C ALA A 154 0.02 1.08 21.97
N ARG A 155 0.98 1.50 21.13
CA ARG A 155 1.54 2.87 21.15
C ARG A 155 0.53 3.92 20.68
N TYR A 156 -0.45 3.53 19.85
CA TYR A 156 -1.42 4.44 19.24
C TYR A 156 -2.87 4.15 19.64
N PHE A 157 -3.17 2.92 20.05
CA PHE A 157 -4.52 2.45 20.31
C PHE A 157 -4.67 1.88 21.73
N ASP A 158 -5.84 2.09 22.33
CA ASP A 158 -6.21 1.43 23.59
C ASP A 158 -6.61 -0.02 23.32
N MET A 159 -5.63 -0.90 23.45
CA MET A 159 -5.82 -2.34 23.24
C MET A 159 -6.52 -3.02 24.41
N ALA A 160 -6.54 -2.41 25.60
CA ALA A 160 -7.15 -3.02 26.80
C ALA A 160 -8.69 -3.05 26.69
N HIS A 161 -9.27 -2.08 25.99
CA HIS A 161 -10.72 -1.97 25.76
C HIS A 161 -11.12 -2.28 24.30
N SER A 162 -10.20 -2.82 23.50
CA SER A 162 -10.51 -3.25 22.14
C SER A 162 -11.48 -4.45 22.13
N LYS A 163 -12.34 -4.53 21.13
CA LYS A 163 -13.27 -5.67 20.91
C LYS A 163 -12.55 -6.91 20.33
N GLY A 164 -11.27 -6.81 20.03
CA GLY A 164 -10.47 -7.86 19.42
C GLY A 164 -9.40 -7.30 18.48
N PRO A 165 -8.57 -8.17 17.87
CA PRO A 165 -7.63 -7.73 16.86
C PRO A 165 -8.37 -7.12 15.65
N ILE A 166 -7.77 -6.11 15.04
CA ILE A 166 -8.19 -5.58 13.74
C ILE A 166 -7.49 -6.41 12.66
N ASP A 167 -8.25 -7.24 11.94
CA ASP A 167 -7.78 -8.08 10.85
C ASP A 167 -8.71 -7.97 9.62
N TRP A 168 -8.51 -8.82 8.62
CA TRP A 168 -9.31 -8.82 7.39
C TRP A 168 -10.82 -8.98 7.65
N ARG A 169 -11.25 -9.65 8.73
CA ARG A 169 -12.66 -9.86 9.08
C ARG A 169 -13.35 -8.54 9.41
N ASN A 170 -12.59 -7.52 9.80
CA ASN A 170 -13.13 -6.18 10.05
C ASN A 170 -13.47 -5.43 8.77
N PHE A 171 -12.96 -5.86 7.60
CA PHE A 171 -13.04 -5.12 6.34
C PHE A 171 -13.65 -5.91 5.18
N THR A 172 -13.72 -7.24 5.26
CA THR A 172 -14.27 -8.06 4.16
C THR A 172 -15.75 -7.75 3.90
N GLY A 173 -16.14 -7.68 2.63
CA GLY A 173 -17.51 -7.38 2.20
C GLY A 173 -17.98 -5.96 2.54
N MET A 174 -17.05 -5.04 2.82
CA MET A 174 -17.39 -3.66 3.16
C MET A 174 -17.90 -2.90 1.93
N GLU A 175 -19.06 -2.27 2.04
CA GLU A 175 -19.65 -1.42 0.96
C GLU A 175 -19.56 0.10 1.25
N GLN A 176 -19.19 0.49 2.47
CA GLN A 176 -19.10 1.89 2.89
C GLN A 176 -17.78 2.13 3.61
N SER A 177 -17.31 3.38 3.60
CA SER A 177 -16.07 3.73 4.30
C SER A 177 -16.14 3.45 5.80
N LYS A 178 -15.02 2.98 6.36
CA LYS A 178 -14.86 2.68 7.78
C LYS A 178 -13.67 3.42 8.34
N LYS A 179 -13.86 4.11 9.47
CA LYS A 179 -12.78 4.76 10.21
C LYS A 179 -12.32 3.91 11.38
N VAL A 180 -11.02 3.70 11.50
CA VAL A 180 -10.35 3.05 12.63
C VAL A 180 -9.23 3.96 13.10
N GLY A 181 -9.37 4.55 14.29
CA GLY A 181 -8.47 5.62 14.75
C GLY A 181 -8.46 6.80 13.80
N ASP A 182 -7.29 7.10 13.24
CA ASP A 182 -7.05 8.13 12.23
C ASP A 182 -6.99 7.60 10.79
N VAL A 183 -7.24 6.31 10.58
CA VAL A 183 -7.27 5.67 9.25
C VAL A 183 -8.69 5.56 8.74
N VAL A 184 -8.94 6.01 7.51
CA VAL A 184 -10.17 5.72 6.77
C VAL A 184 -9.86 4.66 5.73
N VAL A 185 -10.61 3.55 5.79
CA VAL A 185 -10.57 2.47 4.80
C VAL A 185 -11.78 2.60 3.91
N LEU A 186 -11.55 2.61 2.60
CA LEU A 186 -12.56 2.69 1.55
C LEU A 186 -12.83 1.30 0.97
N PRO A 187 -14.08 1.02 0.57
CA PRO A 187 -14.45 -0.30 0.05
C PRO A 187 -13.76 -0.59 -1.28
N ILE A 188 -13.76 -1.86 -1.69
CA ILE A 188 -13.11 -2.28 -2.94
C ILE A 188 -13.66 -1.51 -4.15
N THR A 189 -14.97 -1.23 -4.21
CA THR A 189 -15.56 -0.40 -5.28
C THR A 189 -14.91 0.97 -5.40
N SER A 190 -14.40 1.55 -4.32
CA SER A 190 -13.79 2.88 -4.39
C SER A 190 -12.50 2.90 -5.16
N PHE A 191 -11.64 1.91 -4.97
CA PHE A 191 -10.29 1.92 -5.53
C PHE A 191 -10.12 0.84 -6.62
N SER A 192 -10.89 -0.24 -6.62
CA SER A 192 -10.89 -1.23 -7.71
C SER A 192 -12.28 -1.39 -8.34
N PRO A 193 -12.95 -0.32 -8.80
CA PRO A 193 -14.20 -0.47 -9.54
C PRO A 193 -13.97 -1.19 -10.88
N GLY A 194 -15.01 -1.84 -11.39
CA GLY A 194 -15.00 -2.46 -12.73
C GLY A 194 -14.18 -3.74 -12.86
N VAL A 195 -13.53 -4.22 -11.79
CA VAL A 195 -12.83 -5.52 -11.81
C VAL A 195 -13.79 -6.71 -11.81
N GLN A 196 -15.09 -6.47 -11.55
CA GLN A 196 -16.20 -7.45 -11.59
C GLN A 196 -15.94 -8.73 -10.77
N GLN A 197 -15.11 -8.62 -9.73
CA GLN A 197 -14.74 -9.70 -8.83
C GLN A 197 -14.79 -9.18 -7.39
N MET A 198 -14.86 -10.10 -6.41
CA MET A 198 -14.70 -9.76 -4.99
C MET A 198 -15.74 -8.75 -4.45
N GLY A 199 -16.91 -8.68 -5.11
CA GLY A 199 -17.98 -7.74 -4.75
C GLY A 199 -17.75 -6.30 -5.23
N ALA A 200 -16.72 -6.03 -6.03
CA ALA A 200 -16.51 -4.73 -6.66
C ALA A 200 -17.63 -4.42 -7.65
N LYS A 201 -18.14 -3.18 -7.60
CA LYS A 201 -19.15 -2.66 -8.51
C LYS A 201 -18.49 -1.94 -9.69
N ASP A 202 -19.28 -1.52 -10.68
CA ASP A 202 -18.80 -0.84 -11.88
C ASP A 202 -18.27 0.58 -11.60
N ASP A 203 -17.63 1.18 -12.60
CA ASP A 203 -16.97 2.49 -12.50
C ASP A 203 -17.92 3.70 -12.52
N ASP A 204 -19.21 3.48 -12.79
CA ASP A 204 -20.28 4.47 -12.63
C ASP A 204 -20.93 4.45 -11.23
N ASP A 205 -20.57 3.49 -10.37
CA ASP A 205 -21.11 3.39 -9.02
C ASP A 205 -20.77 4.63 -8.18
N PRO A 206 -21.68 5.13 -7.33
CA PRO A 206 -21.40 6.30 -6.51
C PRO A 206 -20.19 6.18 -5.59
N MET A 207 -19.80 4.96 -5.23
CA MET A 207 -18.62 4.68 -4.44
C MET A 207 -17.35 4.52 -5.27
N ALA A 208 -17.39 4.54 -6.62
CA ALA A 208 -16.22 4.45 -7.49
C ALA A 208 -15.45 5.79 -7.53
N PHE A 209 -14.20 5.80 -7.05
CA PHE A 209 -13.44 7.03 -6.82
C PHE A 209 -12.18 7.13 -7.68
N VAL A 210 -11.44 6.05 -7.80
CA VAL A 210 -10.27 5.93 -8.68
C VAL A 210 -10.33 4.60 -9.40
N LYS A 211 -9.91 4.61 -10.67
CA LYS A 211 -9.85 3.42 -11.53
C LYS A 211 -8.43 3.22 -12.01
N HIS A 212 -7.95 1.99 -11.89
CA HIS A 212 -6.64 1.58 -12.35
C HIS A 212 -6.79 0.78 -13.65
N GLU A 213 -5.98 1.06 -14.69
CA GLU A 213 -6.08 0.37 -15.98
C GLU A 213 -5.34 -0.98 -16.01
N PHE A 214 -4.51 -1.26 -14.99
CA PHE A 214 -3.77 -2.51 -14.85
C PHE A 214 -2.90 -2.87 -16.07
N GLU A 215 -2.44 -1.87 -16.81
CA GLU A 215 -1.71 -2.07 -18.07
C GLU A 215 -0.43 -2.91 -17.91
N GLY A 216 0.08 -3.03 -16.67
CA GLY A 216 1.21 -3.91 -16.36
C GLY A 216 2.46 -3.52 -17.14
N THR A 217 2.62 -2.23 -17.48
CA THR A 217 3.69 -1.71 -18.35
C THR A 217 5.10 -2.01 -17.84
N TRP A 218 5.23 -2.36 -16.55
CA TRP A 218 6.47 -2.83 -15.95
C TRP A 218 6.80 -4.31 -16.22
N LYS A 219 5.83 -5.14 -16.59
CA LYS A 219 6.05 -6.52 -17.04
C LYS A 219 6.53 -6.53 -18.50
N PRO A 220 7.34 -7.51 -18.94
CA PRO A 220 7.55 -7.79 -20.35
C PRO A 220 6.20 -7.90 -21.07
N GLU A 221 6.09 -7.40 -22.29
CA GLU A 221 4.84 -7.39 -23.08
C GLU A 221 4.16 -8.76 -23.11
N ALA A 222 4.93 -9.83 -23.27
CA ALA A 222 4.46 -11.22 -23.25
C ALA A 222 3.79 -11.68 -21.93
N LEU A 223 3.94 -10.92 -20.83
CA LEU A 223 3.37 -11.21 -19.51
C LEU A 223 2.28 -10.21 -19.09
N ARG A 224 1.89 -9.28 -19.99
CA ARG A 224 0.85 -8.26 -19.72
C ARG A 224 -0.57 -8.77 -19.97
N HIS A 225 -0.73 -9.83 -20.75
CA HIS A 225 -2.04 -10.44 -21.03
C HIS A 225 -2.38 -11.48 -19.96
N ILE A 226 -3.09 -11.07 -18.91
CA ILE A 226 -3.85 -12.00 -18.06
C ILE A 226 -5.31 -11.82 -18.44
N GLY A 227 -5.87 -12.78 -19.17
CA GLY A 227 -7.30 -12.81 -19.50
C GLY A 227 -7.68 -12.66 -20.98
N GLU A 228 -6.74 -12.66 -21.93
CA GLU A 228 -7.08 -12.91 -23.33
C GLU A 228 -7.38 -14.39 -23.50
N ASN A 229 -8.67 -14.74 -23.58
CA ASN A 229 -9.08 -16.00 -24.17
C ASN A 229 -8.66 -15.97 -25.64
N ASN A 230 -7.75 -16.87 -26.01
CA ASN A 230 -7.54 -17.21 -27.40
C ASN A 230 -8.80 -17.96 -27.88
N ASP A 231 -9.71 -17.23 -28.52
CA ASP A 231 -10.65 -17.81 -29.47
C ASP A 231 -9.94 -18.04 -30.83
#